data_AF-A0A2E9Q587-F1
#
_entry.id   AF-A0A2E9Q587-F1
#
_cell.length_a   1.000
_cell.length_b   1.000
_cell.length_c   1.000
_cell.angle_alpha   90.00
_cell.angle_beta   90.00
_cell.angle_gamma   90.00
#
_symmetry.space_group_name_H-M   'P 1'
#
loop_
_entity.id
_entity.type
_entity.pdbx_description
1 polymer ?
#
loop_
_entity_poly.entity_id
_entity_poly.type
_entity_poly.pdbx_seq_one_letter_code
_entity_poly.pdbx_strand_id
1 'polypeptide(L)'
;MVFSATPEYYSLVKKGQIPVTSPEDLIREVAAIIRNIRKEKGLSQEEVAGLSMSVRTFVRIEKGEVAPTLRSVYHIARGLGVQPARLFEGIQLLERED
;
A
#
# COMPACT_ATOMS: atom_id res chain seq x y z
N MET A 1 21.36 -1.72 -10.58
CA MET A 1 21.83 -2.37 -9.33
C MET A 1 20.63 -3.02 -8.68
N VAL A 2 20.70 -4.30 -8.31
CA VAL A 2 19.57 -5.00 -7.69
C VAL A 2 19.64 -4.76 -6.18
N PHE A 3 18.76 -3.92 -5.64
CA PHE A 3 18.72 -3.57 -4.21
C PHE A 3 18.54 -4.79 -3.30
N SER A 4 17.94 -5.87 -3.81
CA SER A 4 17.70 -7.11 -3.06
C SER A 4 18.97 -7.86 -2.64
N ALA A 5 20.17 -7.33 -2.92
CA ALA A 5 21.45 -7.92 -2.57
C ALA A 5 22.29 -7.08 -1.57
N THR A 6 21.77 -5.95 -1.07
CA THR A 6 22.52 -5.13 -0.09
C THR A 6 22.31 -5.61 1.35
N PRO A 7 23.32 -5.50 2.24
CA PRO A 7 23.17 -5.79 3.67
C PRO A 7 22.00 -5.05 4.32
N GLU A 8 21.74 -3.82 3.89
CA GLU A 8 20.66 -2.94 4.36
C GLU A 8 19.30 -3.55 4.03
N TYR A 9 19.11 -4.02 2.79
CA TYR A 9 17.89 -4.71 2.37
C TYR A 9 17.59 -5.91 3.27
N TYR A 10 18.57 -6.80 3.48
CA TYR A 10 18.38 -7.98 4.32
C TYR A 10 18.12 -7.61 5.79
N SER A 11 18.73 -6.53 6.30
CA SER A 11 18.51 -6.02 7.66
C SER A 11 17.08 -5.53 7.87
N LEU A 12 16.53 -4.78 6.90
CA LEU A 12 15.14 -4.29 6.95
C LEU A 12 14.15 -5.45 6.93
N VAL A 13 14.34 -6.42 6.03
CA VAL A 13 13.49 -7.62 5.94
C VAL A 13 13.50 -8.39 7.27
N LYS A 14 14.67 -8.57 7.91
CA LYS A 14 14.78 -9.22 9.22
C LYS A 14 14.05 -8.45 10.35
N LYS A 15 13.92 -7.13 10.23
CA LYS A 15 13.20 -6.28 11.19
C LYS A 15 11.70 -6.18 10.92
N GLY A 16 11.18 -6.91 9.93
CA GLY A 16 9.78 -6.85 9.52
C GLY A 16 9.41 -5.54 8.81
N GLN A 17 10.41 -4.80 8.34
CA GLN A 17 10.21 -3.60 7.54
C GLN A 17 10.20 -3.97 6.06
N ILE A 18 9.38 -3.27 5.27
CA ILE A 18 9.23 -3.55 3.85
C ILE A 18 10.13 -2.60 3.05
N PRO A 19 11.26 -3.07 2.50
CA PRO A 19 12.11 -2.26 1.65
C PRO A 19 11.43 -1.97 0.31
N VAL A 20 11.10 -0.70 0.09
CA VAL A 20 10.58 -0.19 -1.18
C VAL A 20 11.75 0.43 -1.95
N THR A 21 11.99 -0.10 -3.15
CA THR A 21 13.13 0.26 -3.99
C THR A 21 12.72 0.90 -5.33
N SER A 22 11.42 0.87 -5.61
CA SER A 22 10.80 1.45 -6.81
C SER A 22 9.37 1.94 -6.53
N PRO A 23 8.81 2.79 -7.41
CA PRO A 23 7.39 3.14 -7.35
C PRO A 23 6.46 1.93 -7.43
N GLU A 24 6.82 0.90 -8.19
CA GLU A 24 6.03 -0.33 -8.34
C GLU A 24 5.99 -1.14 -7.04
N ASP A 25 7.10 -1.17 -6.30
CA ASP A 25 7.12 -1.73 -4.95
C ASP A 25 6.16 -0.96 -4.04
N LEU A 26 6.25 0.37 -4.02
CA LEU A 26 5.36 1.20 -3.19
C LEU A 26 3.89 0.90 -3.47
N ILE A 27 3.50 0.83 -4.74
CA ILE A 27 2.11 0.55 -5.16
C ILE A 27 1.66 -0.81 -4.65
N ARG A 28 2.49 -1.85 -4.82
CA ARG A 28 2.19 -3.21 -4.37
C ARG A 28 2.01 -3.30 -2.86
N GLU A 29 2.89 -2.66 -2.10
CA GLU A 29 2.85 -2.72 -0.64
C GLU A 29 1.68 -1.93 -0.05
N VAL A 30 1.42 -0.72 -0.55
CA VAL A 30 0.22 0.05 -0.18
C VAL A 30 -1.05 -0.72 -0.52
N ALA A 31 -1.11 -1.36 -1.69
CA ALA A 31 -2.24 -2.19 -2.09
C ALA A 31 -2.47 -3.37 -1.14
N ALA A 32 -1.40 -4.03 -0.70
CA ALA A 32 -1.45 -5.10 0.29
C ALA A 32 -1.96 -4.62 1.65
N ILE A 33 -1.45 -3.47 2.14
CA ILE A 33 -1.89 -2.86 3.40
C ILE A 33 -3.39 -2.54 3.36
N ILE A 34 -3.88 -1.89 2.30
CA ILE A 34 -5.29 -1.57 2.10
C ILE A 34 -6.14 -2.85 2.18
N ARG A 35 -5.75 -3.89 1.45
CA ARG A 35 -6.45 -5.17 1.40
C ARG A 35 -6.49 -5.85 2.76
N ASN A 36 -5.38 -5.81 3.50
CA ASN A 36 -5.29 -6.43 4.82
C ASN A 36 -6.19 -5.71 5.83
N ILE A 37 -6.13 -4.38 5.92
CA ILE A 37 -7.01 -3.58 6.79
C ILE A 37 -8.48 -3.87 6.46
N ARG A 38 -8.83 -3.92 5.16
CA ARG A 38 -10.21 -4.22 4.74
C ARG A 38 -10.67 -5.58 5.24
N LYS A 39 -9.85 -6.62 5.02
CA LYS A 39 -10.16 -8.00 5.43
C LYS A 39 -10.25 -8.15 6.95
N GLU A 40 -9.34 -7.53 7.69
CA GLU A 40 -9.36 -7.49 9.16
C GLU A 40 -10.65 -6.88 9.70
N LYS A 41 -11.18 -5.87 9.00
CA LYS A 41 -12.45 -5.21 9.34
C LYS A 41 -13.70 -5.92 8.79
N GLY A 42 -13.55 -7.02 8.04
CA GLY A 42 -14.66 -7.76 7.45
C GLY A 42 -15.43 -7.00 6.36
N LEU A 43 -14.83 -5.97 5.75
CA LEU A 43 -15.49 -5.13 4.76
C LEU A 43 -15.37 -5.73 3.34
N SER A 44 -16.43 -5.60 2.55
CA SER A 44 -16.43 -5.85 1.11
C SER A 44 -15.73 -4.72 0.34
N GLN A 45 -15.44 -4.97 -0.94
CA GLN A 45 -14.82 -3.97 -1.81
C GLN A 45 -15.79 -2.83 -2.12
N GLU A 46 -17.07 -3.16 -2.23
CA GLU A 46 -18.22 -2.27 -2.38
C GLU A 46 -18.34 -1.31 -1.20
N GLU A 47 -18.21 -1.82 0.03
CA GLU A 47 -18.31 -1.00 1.25
C GLU A 47 -17.18 0.04 1.34
N VAL A 48 -15.95 -0.32 0.96
CA VAL A 48 -14.82 0.63 0.97
C VAL A 48 -14.90 1.63 -0.18
N ALA A 49 -15.26 1.17 -1.38
CA ALA A 49 -15.40 2.05 -2.54
C ALA A 49 -16.54 3.08 -2.35
N GLY A 50 -17.67 2.62 -1.79
CA GLY A 50 -18.88 3.39 -1.56
C GLY A 50 -19.31 4.16 -2.82
N LEU A 51 -19.78 5.39 -2.62
CA LEU A 51 -20.11 6.32 -3.72
C LEU A 51 -18.90 7.15 -4.18
N SER A 52 -17.72 6.94 -3.58
CA SER A 52 -16.55 7.79 -3.81
C SER A 52 -15.71 7.35 -5.01
N MET A 53 -15.78 6.08 -5.38
CA MET A 53 -15.14 5.55 -6.59
C MET A 53 -15.84 4.27 -7.07
N SER A 54 -15.57 3.87 -8.32
CA SER A 54 -16.06 2.59 -8.80
C SER A 54 -15.38 1.43 -8.07
N VAL A 55 -16.14 0.37 -7.80
CA VAL A 55 -15.61 -0.89 -7.23
C VAL A 55 -14.50 -1.46 -8.12
N ARG A 56 -14.65 -1.36 -9.44
CA ARG A 56 -13.63 -1.79 -10.41
C ARG A 56 -12.31 -1.06 -10.20
N THR A 57 -12.33 0.25 -9.98
CA THR A 57 -11.13 1.03 -9.68
C THR A 57 -10.50 0.59 -8.36
N PHE A 58 -11.32 0.43 -7.32
CA PHE A 58 -10.84 -0.03 -6.02
C PHE A 58 -10.19 -1.42 -6.09
N VAL A 59 -10.78 -2.37 -6.82
CA VAL A 59 -10.21 -3.71 -7.05
C VAL A 59 -8.83 -3.62 -7.71
N ARG A 60 -8.67 -2.77 -8.73
CA ARG A 60 -7.38 -2.59 -9.42
C ARG A 60 -6.33 -1.99 -8.48
N ILE A 61 -6.73 -1.04 -7.62
CA ILE A 61 -5.87 -0.48 -6.57
C ILE A 61 -5.46 -1.58 -5.60
N GLU A 62 -6.40 -2.36 -5.06
CA GLU A 62 -6.08 -3.45 -4.12
C GLU A 62 -5.17 -4.52 -4.73
N LYS A 63 -5.19 -4.70 -6.05
CA LYS A 63 -4.29 -5.61 -6.77
C LYS A 63 -2.91 -5.00 -7.07
N GLY A 64 -2.72 -3.71 -6.82
CA GLY A 64 -1.50 -2.99 -7.20
C GLY A 64 -1.36 -2.76 -8.71
N GLU A 65 -2.45 -2.93 -9.49
CA GLU A 65 -2.44 -2.74 -10.94
C GLU A 65 -2.43 -1.25 -11.34
N VAL A 66 -2.88 -0.37 -10.45
CA VAL A 66 -2.87 1.07 -10.64
C VAL A 66 -2.50 1.77 -9.34
N ALA A 67 -1.73 2.86 -9.44
CA ALA A 67 -1.46 3.72 -8.31
C ALA A 67 -2.74 4.47 -7.89
N PRO A 68 -3.10 4.51 -6.59
CA PRO A 68 -4.17 5.37 -6.13
C PRO A 68 -3.76 6.84 -6.26
N THR A 69 -4.70 7.69 -6.69
CA THR A 69 -4.51 9.15 -6.58
C THR A 69 -4.56 9.57 -5.11
N LEU A 70 -4.06 10.77 -4.78
CA LEU A 70 -4.20 11.32 -3.42
C LEU A 70 -5.68 11.41 -2.98
N ARG A 71 -6.58 11.72 -3.92
CA ARG A 71 -8.03 11.71 -3.69
C ARG A 71 -8.52 10.29 -3.35
N SER A 72 -8.07 9.28 -4.10
CA SER A 72 -8.39 7.87 -3.82
C SER A 72 -7.89 7.45 -2.45
N VAL A 73 -6.66 7.83 -2.06
CA VAL A 73 -6.09 7.57 -0.72
C VAL A 73 -6.99 8.12 0.38
N TYR A 74 -7.44 9.38 0.26
CA TYR A 74 -8.38 9.98 1.22
C TYR A 74 -9.68 9.17 1.34
N HIS A 75 -10.30 8.82 0.20
CA HIS A 75 -11.56 8.07 0.21
C HIS A 75 -11.41 6.64 0.74
N ILE A 76 -10.32 5.96 0.40
CA ILE A 76 -10.02 4.61 0.90
C ILE A 76 -9.80 4.65 2.41
N ALA A 77 -9.00 5.57 2.92
CA ALA A 77 -8.77 5.72 4.36
C ALA A 77 -10.08 5.99 5.10
N ARG A 78 -10.94 6.84 4.55
CA ARG A 78 -12.28 7.10 5.08
C ARG A 78 -13.18 5.85 5.06
N GLY A 79 -13.23 5.13 3.94
CA GLY A 79 -14.03 3.90 3.79
C GLY A 79 -13.57 2.78 4.70
N LEU A 80 -12.26 2.71 4.98
CA LEU A 80 -11.67 1.81 5.96
C LEU A 80 -11.80 2.31 7.41
N GLY A 81 -12.20 3.56 7.64
CA GLY A 81 -12.24 4.17 8.97
C GLY A 81 -10.87 4.20 9.66
N VAL A 82 -9.84 4.67 8.94
CA VAL A 82 -8.46 4.83 9.45
C VAL A 82 -7.88 6.18 9.01
N GLN A 83 -6.79 6.61 9.64
CA GLN A 83 -6.03 7.78 9.17
C GLN A 83 -5.29 7.44 7.86
N PRO A 84 -5.12 8.38 6.90
CA PRO A 84 -4.41 8.11 5.64
C PRO A 84 -2.99 7.56 5.82
N ALA A 85 -2.26 8.01 6.84
CA ALA A 85 -0.92 7.52 7.16
C ALA A 85 -0.88 6.00 7.42
N ARG A 86 -1.98 5.41 7.91
CA ARG A 86 -2.07 3.97 8.17
C ARG A 86 -1.93 3.13 6.90
N LEU A 87 -2.24 3.69 5.72
CA LEU A 87 -2.12 2.99 4.44
C LEU A 87 -0.67 2.81 3.99
N PHE A 88 0.29 3.47 4.66
CA PHE A 88 1.71 3.45 4.35
C PHE A 88 2.56 2.91 5.52
N GLU A 89 1.93 2.37 6.56
CA GLU A 89 2.64 1.93 7.75
C GLU A 89 3.55 0.73 7.46
N GLY A 90 4.77 0.74 8.01
CA GLY A 90 5.75 -0.34 7.82
C GLY A 90 6.55 -0.27 6.53
N ILE A 91 6.22 0.68 5.64
CA ILE A 91 6.98 0.96 4.42
C ILE A 91 8.27 1.69 4.78
N GLN A 92 9.41 1.20 4.28
CA GLN A 92 10.71 1.84 4.39
C GLN A 92 11.28 2.06 2.99
N LEU A 93 11.58 3.32 2.65
CA LEU A 93 12.27 3.63 1.41
C LEU A 93 13.76 3.27 1.57
N LEU A 94 14.28 2.48 0.64
CA LEU A 94 15.72 2.32 0.51
C LEU A 94 16.23 3.41 -0.43
N GLU A 95 17.01 4.34 0.12
CA GLU A 95 17.68 5.36 -0.68
C GLU A 95 18.78 4.73 -1.54
N ARG A 96 19.05 5.36 -2.69
CA ARG A 96 20.27 5.07 -3.45
C ARG A 96 21.41 5.76 -2.71
N GLU A 97 22.48 5.02 -2.40
CA GLU A 97 23.77 5.66 -2.21
C GLU A 97 24.18 6.20 -3.59
N ASP A 98 24.20 7.52 -3.73
CA ASP A 98 24.70 8.21 -4.93
C ASP A 98 26.22 7.99 -5.12
#